data_AF-A0A6B2SR59-F1
#
_entry.id   AF-A0A6B2SR59-F1
#
_cell.length_a   1.000
_cell.length_b   1.000
_cell.length_c   1.000
_cell.angle_alpha   90.00
_cell.angle_beta   90.00
_cell.angle_gamma   90.00
#
_symmetry.space_group_name_H-M   'P 1'
#
loop_
_entity.id
_entity.type
_entity.pdbx_description
1 polymer ?
#
loop_
_entity_poly.entity_id
_entity_poly.type
_entity_poly.pdbx_seq_one_letter_code
_entity_poly.pdbx_strand_id
1 'polypeptide(L)'
;MIQIQAALFWAYAIGATFALSAGRQLQVWERINAGEGPRTRSRAANPYLALTALFASVLMVPTGLFLLWQNPSWSTMHVADGHDDVWAGFVLFYAGGIPVAAVLGFLVAQGLVLAGVGYWAYLNCVAGYFLLFGTLIHGWDGRGYERFFSSGAGDFADWRRDSVVNHVLDFATSGTFLALLLFGAAVIGVMLMTEIGWLMEGWSLPGADEDRKVPRLLAVAVAAAGVYGLPFAGAFCASVLVRLVGGWLGLPLFAVVAGLVLLHGRSPVRWLYGLVGVPGRHWRADLDEAGRGQESGVTTDRSA
;
A
#
# COMPACT_ATOMS: atom_id res chain seq x y z
N MET A 1 -7.79 17.13 0.72
CA MET A 1 -7.42 15.97 1.54
C MET A 1 -8.57 15.00 1.64
N ILE A 2 -8.27 13.82 1.17
CA ILE A 2 -8.97 12.63 1.61
C ILE A 2 -9.03 12.63 3.16
N GLN A 3 -10.15 12.21 3.76
CA GLN A 3 -10.33 12.07 5.21
C GLN A 3 -9.02 11.59 5.86
N ILE A 4 -8.59 12.18 6.98
CA ILE A 4 -7.31 11.81 7.61
C ILE A 4 -7.16 10.29 7.77
N GLN A 5 -8.25 9.60 8.07
CA GLN A 5 -8.35 8.14 8.11
C GLN A 5 -7.87 7.49 6.80
N ALA A 6 -8.43 7.88 5.67
CA ALA A 6 -8.05 7.36 4.37
C ALA A 6 -6.62 7.76 3.98
N ALA A 7 -6.15 8.96 4.33
CA ALA A 7 -4.75 9.31 4.10
C ALA A 7 -3.79 8.44 4.93
N LEU A 8 -4.13 8.16 6.20
CA LEU A 8 -3.36 7.24 7.06
C LEU A 8 -3.40 5.80 6.55
N PHE A 9 -4.56 5.31 6.11
CA PHE A 9 -4.68 3.97 5.52
C PHE A 9 -3.90 3.86 4.21
N TRP A 10 -3.90 4.92 3.40
CA TRP A 10 -3.12 4.95 2.17
C TRP A 10 -1.62 4.93 2.46
N ALA A 11 -1.15 5.77 3.39
CA ALA A 11 0.25 5.79 3.81
C ALA A 11 0.69 4.43 4.36
N TYR A 12 -0.13 3.81 5.22
CA TYR A 12 0.10 2.46 5.72
C TYR A 12 0.20 1.43 4.58
N ALA A 13 -0.76 1.46 3.64
CA ALA A 13 -0.80 0.52 2.53
C ALA A 13 0.43 0.66 1.61
N ILE A 14 0.87 1.90 1.34
CA ILE A 14 2.10 2.17 0.59
C ILE A 14 3.30 1.58 1.31
N GLY A 15 3.48 1.87 2.60
CA GLY A 15 4.60 1.34 3.36
C GLY A 15 4.63 -0.18 3.37
N ALA A 16 3.47 -0.83 3.54
CA ALA A 16 3.34 -2.28 3.45
C ALA A 16 3.73 -2.82 2.06
N THR A 17 3.27 -2.15 0.99
CA THR A 17 3.54 -2.56 -0.40
C THR A 17 5.00 -2.37 -0.77
N PHE A 18 5.64 -1.29 -0.31
CA PHE A 18 7.07 -1.04 -0.43
C PHE A 18 7.90 -2.17 0.22
N ALA A 19 7.57 -2.58 1.45
CA ALA A 19 8.23 -3.71 2.10
C ALA A 19 7.98 -5.04 1.38
N LEU A 20 6.77 -5.28 0.88
CA LEU A 20 6.44 -6.48 0.12
C LEU A 20 7.24 -6.56 -1.18
N SER A 21 7.33 -5.45 -1.92
CA SER A 21 8.08 -5.35 -3.18
C SER A 21 9.59 -5.52 -2.98
N ALA A 22 10.15 -4.98 -1.89
CA ALA A 22 11.54 -5.18 -1.48
C ALA A 22 11.79 -6.50 -0.73
N GLY A 23 10.81 -7.42 -0.70
CA GLY A 23 10.81 -8.53 0.25
C GLY A 23 12.01 -9.47 0.12
N ARG A 24 12.51 -9.70 -1.09
CA ARG A 24 13.70 -10.53 -1.32
C ARG A 24 14.98 -9.84 -0.85
N GLN A 25 15.12 -8.55 -1.16
CA GLN A 25 16.24 -7.73 -0.73
C GLN A 25 16.30 -7.65 0.79
N LEU A 26 15.15 -7.53 1.46
CA LEU A 26 15.07 -7.58 2.92
C LEU A 26 15.52 -8.92 3.49
N GLN A 27 15.16 -10.05 2.87
CA GLN A 27 15.63 -11.37 3.28
C GLN A 27 17.13 -11.57 3.05
N VAL A 28 17.69 -11.05 1.94
CA VAL A 28 19.15 -11.03 1.68
C VAL A 28 19.86 -10.19 2.74
N TRP A 29 19.38 -8.98 2.98
CA TRP A 29 19.94 -8.03 3.94
C TRP A 29 19.97 -8.62 5.36
N GLU A 30 18.90 -9.31 5.76
CA GLU A 30 18.86 -9.96 7.08
C GLU A 30 19.89 -11.09 7.20
N ARG A 31 20.22 -11.79 6.12
CA ARG A 31 21.23 -12.86 6.11
C ARG A 31 22.65 -12.34 6.12
N ILE A 32 22.97 -11.35 5.29
CA ILE A 32 24.31 -10.74 5.25
C ILE A 32 24.66 -10.19 6.64
N ASN A 33 23.69 -9.53 7.28
CA ASN A 33 23.88 -8.95 8.61
C ASN A 33 23.64 -9.95 9.76
N ALA A 34 23.37 -11.23 9.48
CA ALA A 34 23.19 -12.25 10.53
C ALA A 34 24.50 -12.57 11.26
N GLY A 35 25.65 -12.26 10.66
CA GLY A 35 26.97 -12.36 11.29
C GLY A 35 27.31 -11.21 12.24
N GLU A 36 26.54 -10.12 12.23
CA GLU A 36 26.72 -8.99 13.13
C GLU A 36 25.95 -9.21 14.44
N GLY A 37 26.58 -8.94 15.59
CA GLY A 37 26.02 -9.27 16.90
C GLY A 37 24.66 -8.60 17.21
N PRO A 38 23.90 -9.11 18.21
CA PRO A 38 22.53 -8.63 18.50
C PRO A 38 22.39 -7.14 18.83
N ARG A 39 23.49 -6.47 19.22
CA ARG A 39 23.51 -5.06 19.64
C ARG A 39 23.68 -4.06 18.49
N THR A 40 24.14 -4.48 17.31
CA THR A 40 24.25 -3.62 16.12
C THR A 40 23.09 -3.80 15.14
N ARG A 41 22.26 -4.84 15.35
CA ARG A 41 21.16 -5.22 14.47
C ARG A 41 19.86 -4.47 14.79
N SER A 42 19.70 -3.26 14.25
CA SER A 42 18.37 -2.63 14.21
C SER A 42 17.65 -3.05 12.91
N ARG A 43 16.52 -3.75 13.02
CA ARG A 43 15.65 -4.05 11.86
C ARG A 43 15.11 -2.77 11.18
N ALA A 44 15.11 -1.66 11.92
CA ALA A 44 14.75 -0.34 11.42
C ALA A 44 15.91 0.38 10.69
N ALA A 45 17.14 -0.12 10.78
CA ALA A 45 18.29 0.41 10.05
C ALA A 45 18.44 -0.27 8.69
N ASN A 46 17.44 -0.12 7.82
CA ASN A 46 17.52 -0.59 6.43
C ASN A 46 17.15 0.54 5.45
N PRO A 47 17.79 0.61 4.27
CA PRO A 47 17.62 1.71 3.32
C PRO A 47 16.19 1.79 2.76
N TYR A 48 15.50 0.66 2.63
CA TYR A 48 14.12 0.61 2.12
C TYR A 48 13.13 1.28 3.09
N LEU A 49 13.29 1.08 4.40
CA LEU A 49 12.49 1.76 5.41
C LEU A 49 12.80 3.26 5.43
N ALA A 50 14.07 3.64 5.32
CA ALA A 50 14.46 5.05 5.26
C ALA A 50 13.85 5.75 4.03
N LEU A 51 13.91 5.12 2.85
CA LEU A 51 13.28 5.63 1.63
C LEU A 51 11.76 5.71 1.76
N THR A 52 11.12 4.76 2.44
CA THR A 52 9.68 4.80 2.75
C THR A 52 9.33 5.99 3.63
N ALA A 53 10.10 6.23 4.70
CA ALA A 53 9.90 7.37 5.58
C ALA A 53 10.14 8.71 4.85
N LEU A 54 11.17 8.79 4.00
CA LEU A 54 11.44 9.95 3.16
C LEU A 54 10.33 10.19 2.15
N PHE A 55 9.85 9.15 1.46
CA PHE A 55 8.71 9.26 0.54
C PHE A 55 7.48 9.84 1.25
N ALA A 56 7.13 9.31 2.42
CA ALA A 56 5.99 9.80 3.19
C ALA A 56 6.20 11.25 3.66
N SER A 57 7.40 11.58 4.16
CA SER A 57 7.67 12.89 4.77
C SER A 57 7.91 14.01 3.76
N VAL A 58 8.55 13.71 2.62
CA VAL A 58 8.96 14.69 1.61
C VAL A 58 7.92 14.83 0.50
N LEU A 59 7.16 13.76 0.21
CA LEU A 59 6.21 13.77 -0.90
C LEU A 59 4.76 13.75 -0.42
N MET A 60 4.36 12.77 0.40
CA MET A 60 2.95 12.64 0.81
C MET A 60 2.50 13.76 1.75
N VAL A 61 3.31 14.07 2.77
CA VAL A 61 2.96 15.12 3.76
C VAL A 61 2.82 16.49 3.09
N PRO A 62 3.81 17.01 2.34
CA PRO A 62 3.69 18.33 1.72
C PRO A 62 2.57 18.40 0.71
N THR A 63 2.38 17.35 -0.11
CA THR A 63 1.25 17.26 -1.04
C THR A 63 -0.10 17.35 -0.32
N GLY A 64 -0.25 16.58 0.76
CA GLY A 64 -1.50 16.59 1.52
C GLY A 64 -1.78 17.89 2.23
N LEU A 65 -0.76 18.50 2.84
CA LEU A 65 -0.87 19.82 3.46
C LEU A 65 -1.15 20.91 2.43
N PHE A 66 -0.60 20.81 1.23
CA PHE A 66 -0.94 21.72 0.13
C PHE A 66 -2.42 21.56 -0.26
N LEU A 67 -2.91 20.33 -0.42
CA LEU A 67 -4.33 20.09 -0.70
C LEU A 67 -5.24 20.56 0.44
N LEU A 68 -4.80 20.43 1.70
CA LEU A 68 -5.49 21.00 2.88
C LEU A 68 -5.66 22.49 2.71
N TRP A 69 -4.56 23.16 2.42
CA TRP A 69 -4.48 24.59 2.32
C TRP A 69 -5.29 25.12 1.14
N GLN A 70 -5.28 24.43 0.01
CA GLN A 70 -6.00 24.86 -1.18
C GLN A 70 -7.51 24.64 -1.03
N ASN A 71 -7.94 23.50 -0.48
CA ASN A 71 -9.35 23.12 -0.41
C ASN A 71 -9.70 22.52 0.98
N PRO A 72 -9.82 23.33 2.05
CA PRO A 72 -10.04 22.85 3.42
C PRO A 72 -11.31 22.01 3.58
N SER A 73 -12.38 22.41 2.91
CA SER A 73 -13.66 21.69 2.97
C SER A 73 -13.56 20.30 2.39
N TRP A 74 -13.15 20.16 1.13
CA TRP A 74 -12.87 18.85 0.54
C TRP A 74 -11.87 18.05 1.38
N SER A 75 -10.90 18.76 1.98
CA SER A 75 -9.85 18.19 2.82
C SER A 75 -10.27 17.54 4.11
N THR A 76 -11.33 18.05 4.69
CA THR A 76 -11.85 17.53 5.93
C THR A 76 -13.06 16.64 5.65
N MET A 77 -13.29 16.24 4.39
CA MET A 77 -14.53 15.59 3.95
C MET A 77 -15.76 16.41 4.35
N HIS A 78 -15.69 17.73 4.20
CA HIS A 78 -16.71 18.71 4.57
C HIS A 78 -17.05 18.73 6.07
N VAL A 79 -16.04 18.59 6.93
CA VAL A 79 -16.17 18.78 8.39
C VAL A 79 -15.83 20.23 8.78
N ALA A 80 -14.84 20.83 8.11
CA ALA A 80 -14.50 22.24 8.22
C ALA A 80 -14.95 22.94 6.93
N ASP A 81 -15.57 24.11 7.01
CA ASP A 81 -16.02 24.82 5.80
C ASP A 81 -14.89 25.67 5.21
N GLY A 82 -14.03 26.23 6.07
CA GLY A 82 -12.86 27.02 5.67
C GLY A 82 -11.65 26.77 6.56
N HIS A 83 -10.59 27.57 6.37
CA HIS A 83 -9.35 27.47 7.13
C HIS A 83 -9.54 27.71 8.63
N ASP A 84 -10.43 28.63 9.00
CA ASP A 84 -10.67 29.01 10.40
C ASP A 84 -11.32 27.87 11.21
N ASP A 85 -12.00 26.93 10.53
CA ASP A 85 -12.64 25.77 11.15
C ASP A 85 -11.71 24.55 11.24
N VAL A 86 -10.54 24.60 10.61
CA VAL A 86 -9.57 23.50 10.64
C VAL A 86 -8.85 23.51 11.99
N TRP A 87 -9.16 22.53 12.84
CA TRP A 87 -8.45 22.33 14.09
C TRP A 87 -6.94 22.09 13.86
N ALA A 88 -6.07 22.82 14.55
CA ALA A 88 -4.62 22.71 14.41
C ALA A 88 -4.07 21.28 14.65
N GLY A 89 -4.70 20.53 15.55
CA GLY A 89 -4.33 19.13 15.78
C GLY A 89 -4.53 18.24 14.54
N PHE A 90 -5.44 18.59 13.64
CA PHE A 90 -5.64 17.89 12.37
C PHE A 90 -4.39 17.97 11.49
N VAL A 91 -3.78 19.16 11.40
CA VAL A 91 -2.51 19.38 10.68
C VAL A 91 -1.39 18.56 11.32
N LEU A 92 -1.33 18.54 12.65
CA LEU A 92 -0.30 17.80 13.40
C LEU A 92 -0.43 16.28 13.20
N PHE A 93 -1.64 15.75 13.29
CA PHE A 93 -1.91 14.33 13.01
C PHE A 93 -1.64 13.98 11.56
N TYR A 94 -1.87 14.89 10.62
CA TYR A 94 -1.53 14.63 9.23
C TYR A 94 -0.01 14.60 9.02
N ALA A 95 0.68 15.65 9.47
CA ALA A 95 2.12 15.78 9.28
C ALA A 95 2.93 14.68 9.99
N GLY A 96 2.55 14.31 11.21
CA GLY A 96 3.21 13.24 11.97
C GLY A 96 2.65 11.85 11.68
N GLY A 97 1.33 11.74 11.51
CA GLY A 97 0.66 10.45 11.37
C GLY A 97 0.93 9.77 10.03
N ILE A 98 1.10 10.53 8.93
CA ILE A 98 1.38 9.94 7.61
C ILE A 98 2.72 9.19 7.58
N PRO A 99 3.86 9.78 8.01
CA PRO A 99 5.13 9.05 8.11
C PRO A 99 5.04 7.87 9.08
N VAL A 100 4.39 8.05 10.24
CA VAL A 100 4.23 6.97 11.23
C VAL A 100 3.43 5.80 10.65
N ALA A 101 2.32 6.07 9.95
CA ALA A 101 1.50 5.05 9.32
C ALA A 101 2.27 4.30 8.23
N ALA A 102 3.02 5.01 7.38
CA ALA A 102 3.87 4.38 6.35
C ALA A 102 4.97 3.50 6.96
N VAL A 103 5.67 4.00 7.99
CA VAL A 103 6.68 3.23 8.72
C VAL A 103 6.05 1.99 9.38
N LEU A 104 4.89 2.14 10.01
CA LEU A 104 4.20 1.02 10.65
C LEU A 104 3.78 -0.04 9.62
N GLY A 105 3.20 0.36 8.49
CA GLY A 105 2.84 -0.54 7.40
C GLY A 105 4.05 -1.30 6.87
N PHE A 106 5.16 -0.59 6.66
CA PHE A 106 6.42 -1.20 6.25
C PHE A 106 6.93 -2.22 7.26
N LEU A 107 7.00 -1.87 8.55
CA LEU A 107 7.54 -2.75 9.60
C LEU A 107 6.70 -4.02 9.78
N VAL A 108 5.37 -3.90 9.70
CA VAL A 108 4.47 -5.07 9.78
C VAL A 108 4.70 -5.99 8.58
N ALA A 109 4.69 -5.46 7.36
CA ALA A 109 4.92 -6.25 6.16
C ALA A 109 6.34 -6.85 6.12
N GLN A 110 7.36 -6.10 6.52
CA GLN A 110 8.73 -6.58 6.69
C GLN A 110 8.76 -7.76 7.68
N GLY A 111 8.13 -7.63 8.85
CA GLY A 111 8.07 -8.71 9.83
C GLY A 111 7.45 -9.98 9.26
N LEU A 112 6.37 -9.86 8.49
CA LEU A 112 5.69 -10.99 7.84
C LEU A 112 6.55 -11.62 6.72
N VAL A 113 7.20 -10.79 5.89
CA VAL A 113 8.11 -11.28 4.83
C VAL A 113 9.30 -12.01 5.44
N LEU A 114 9.92 -11.43 6.47
CA LEU A 114 11.07 -12.03 7.15
C LEU A 114 10.70 -13.27 7.95
N ALA A 115 9.45 -13.39 8.42
CA ALA A 115 8.91 -14.62 8.99
C ALA A 115 8.57 -15.69 7.92
N GLY A 116 8.76 -15.40 6.62
CA GLY A 116 8.48 -16.34 5.54
C GLY A 116 6.99 -16.52 5.25
N VAL A 117 6.13 -15.63 5.75
CA VAL A 117 4.68 -15.66 5.55
C VAL A 117 4.25 -14.59 4.54
N GLY A 118 4.89 -14.56 3.37
CA GLY A 118 4.71 -13.50 2.37
C GLY A 118 3.27 -13.32 1.86
N TYR A 119 2.44 -14.37 1.87
CA TYR A 119 1.02 -14.22 1.53
C TYR A 119 0.28 -13.35 2.55
N TRP A 120 0.61 -13.47 3.84
CA TRP A 120 0.05 -12.61 4.88
C TRP A 120 0.57 -11.18 4.77
N ALA A 121 1.81 -10.98 4.35
CA ALA A 121 2.33 -9.65 4.01
C ALA A 121 1.54 -9.02 2.86
N TYR A 122 1.19 -9.79 1.83
CA TYR A 122 0.30 -9.34 0.76
C TYR A 122 -1.11 -9.00 1.25
N LEU A 123 -1.73 -9.87 2.06
CA LEU A 123 -3.04 -9.59 2.65
C LEU A 123 -3.03 -8.34 3.53
N ASN A 124 -1.91 -8.05 4.21
CA ASN A 124 -1.73 -6.81 4.97
C ASN A 124 -1.78 -5.56 4.06
N CYS A 125 -1.16 -5.62 2.88
CA CYS A 125 -1.24 -4.56 1.88
C CYS A 125 -2.68 -4.38 1.38
N VAL A 126 -3.33 -5.49 1.01
CA VAL A 126 -4.73 -5.51 0.56
C VAL A 126 -5.65 -4.93 1.63
N ALA A 127 -5.46 -5.26 2.90
CA ALA A 127 -6.25 -4.73 4.00
C ALA A 127 -6.09 -3.21 4.13
N GLY A 128 -4.87 -2.67 4.01
CA GLY A 128 -4.62 -1.22 4.02
C GLY A 128 -5.37 -0.50 2.90
N TYR A 129 -5.24 -0.98 1.66
CA TYR A 129 -5.98 -0.40 0.52
C TYR A 129 -7.50 -0.61 0.62
N PHE A 130 -7.97 -1.71 1.20
CA PHE A 130 -9.39 -1.95 1.43
C PHE A 130 -9.96 -0.90 2.40
N LEU A 131 -9.25 -0.55 3.46
CA LEU A 131 -9.67 0.50 4.39
C LEU A 131 -9.64 1.89 3.75
N LEU A 132 -8.63 2.18 2.91
CA LEU A 132 -8.61 3.39 2.08
C LEU A 132 -9.86 3.48 1.20
N PHE A 133 -10.10 2.49 0.34
CA PHE A 133 -11.23 2.51 -0.58
C PHE A 133 -12.57 2.44 0.14
N GLY A 134 -12.67 1.70 1.26
CA GLY A 134 -13.87 1.64 2.08
C GLY A 134 -14.24 3.02 2.64
N THR A 135 -13.24 3.78 3.08
CA THR A 135 -13.43 5.16 3.55
C THR A 135 -13.85 6.09 2.41
N LEU A 136 -13.25 5.96 1.22
CA LEU A 136 -13.61 6.78 0.06
C LEU A 136 -14.99 6.44 -0.52
N ILE A 137 -15.36 5.17 -0.56
CA ILE A 137 -16.61 4.70 -1.18
C ILE A 137 -17.78 4.84 -0.19
N HIS A 138 -17.62 4.30 1.01
CA HIS A 138 -18.69 4.25 2.00
C HIS A 138 -18.63 5.42 2.97
N GLY A 139 -17.43 5.79 3.45
CA GLY A 139 -17.29 6.78 4.51
C GLY A 139 -17.90 6.31 5.84
N TRP A 140 -17.96 7.20 6.84
CA TRP A 140 -18.48 6.86 8.17
C TRP A 140 -20.01 6.90 8.26
N ASP A 141 -20.66 7.65 7.37
CA ASP A 141 -22.11 7.89 7.32
C ASP A 141 -22.77 7.27 6.08
N GLY A 142 -22.02 6.46 5.33
CA GLY A 142 -22.49 5.89 4.06
C GLY A 142 -22.44 6.86 2.89
N ARG A 143 -21.94 8.10 3.05
CA ARG A 143 -21.89 9.14 1.99
C ARG A 143 -20.48 9.41 1.48
N GLY A 144 -19.55 8.47 1.65
CA GLY A 144 -18.12 8.66 1.31
C GLY A 144 -17.87 9.15 -0.12
N TYR A 145 -18.43 8.48 -1.13
CA TYR A 145 -18.21 8.89 -2.51
C TYR A 145 -18.87 10.24 -2.84
N GLU A 146 -19.99 10.57 -2.18
CA GLU A 146 -20.66 11.86 -2.33
C GLU A 146 -19.71 12.97 -1.85
N ARG A 147 -19.10 12.81 -0.67
CA ARG A 147 -18.09 13.74 -0.14
C ARG A 147 -16.85 13.83 -1.03
N PHE A 148 -16.44 12.71 -1.63
CA PHE A 148 -15.27 12.70 -2.50
C PHE A 148 -15.48 13.51 -3.79
N PHE A 149 -16.65 13.38 -4.42
CA PHE A 149 -16.98 14.06 -5.68
C PHE A 149 -17.59 15.46 -5.49
N SER A 150 -17.84 15.92 -4.27
CA SER A 150 -18.26 17.30 -4.01
C SER A 150 -17.05 18.21 -3.84
N SER A 151 -16.91 19.24 -4.68
CA SER A 151 -15.73 20.11 -4.63
C SER A 151 -15.71 21.03 -3.41
N GLY A 152 -16.89 21.44 -2.93
CA GLY A 152 -17.09 22.23 -1.71
C GLY A 152 -18.29 21.78 -0.86
N ALA A 153 -18.45 22.39 0.32
CA ALA A 153 -19.53 22.07 1.26
C ALA A 153 -20.93 22.34 0.68
N GLY A 154 -21.07 23.40 -0.14
CA GLY A 154 -22.32 23.71 -0.85
C GLY A 154 -22.73 22.58 -1.81
N ASP A 155 -21.80 22.13 -2.67
CA ASP A 155 -22.04 21.02 -3.60
C ASP A 155 -22.45 19.74 -2.87
N PHE A 156 -21.84 19.48 -1.71
CA PHE A 156 -22.17 18.32 -0.88
C PHE A 156 -23.57 18.42 -0.23
N ALA A 157 -23.96 19.62 0.21
CA ALA A 157 -25.30 19.87 0.74
C ALA A 157 -26.37 19.69 -0.34
N ASP A 158 -26.06 20.12 -1.56
CA ASP A 158 -26.96 20.05 -2.71
C ASP A 158 -26.86 18.74 -3.51
N TRP A 159 -26.05 17.77 -3.06
CA TRP A 159 -25.79 16.51 -3.76
C TRP A 159 -27.05 15.82 -4.30
N ARG A 160 -28.12 15.77 -3.50
CA ARG A 160 -29.38 15.09 -3.86
C ARG A 160 -30.22 15.81 -4.92
N ARG A 161 -29.88 17.05 -5.26
CA ARG A 161 -30.65 17.87 -6.20
C ARG A 161 -30.25 17.63 -7.65
N ASP A 162 -29.11 17.00 -7.89
CA ASP A 162 -28.58 16.76 -9.23
C ASP A 162 -28.18 15.29 -9.44
N SER A 163 -27.93 14.93 -10.70
CA SER A 163 -27.46 13.60 -11.08
C SER A 163 -26.01 13.37 -10.66
N VAL A 164 -25.68 12.12 -10.34
CA VAL A 164 -24.30 11.72 -10.00
C VAL A 164 -23.32 12.03 -11.13
N VAL A 165 -23.76 11.94 -12.39
CA VAL A 165 -22.92 12.23 -13.56
C VAL A 165 -22.49 13.68 -13.58
N ASN A 166 -23.40 14.62 -13.27
CA ASN A 166 -23.08 16.04 -13.23
C ASN A 166 -22.06 16.35 -12.14
N HIS A 167 -22.25 15.82 -10.92
CA HIS A 167 -21.26 15.97 -9.84
C HIS A 167 -19.88 15.43 -10.21
N VAL A 168 -19.81 14.30 -10.93
CA VAL A 168 -18.52 13.75 -11.39
C VAL A 168 -17.87 14.65 -12.44
N LEU A 169 -18.64 15.23 -13.36
CA LEU A 169 -18.13 16.15 -14.38
C LEU A 169 -17.66 17.48 -13.77
N ASP A 170 -18.43 18.02 -12.83
CA ASP A 170 -18.09 19.24 -12.10
C ASP A 170 -16.82 19.01 -11.26
N PHE A 171 -16.72 17.86 -10.60
CA PHE A 171 -15.49 17.47 -9.91
C PHE A 171 -14.31 17.38 -10.88
N ALA A 172 -14.46 16.66 -12.00
CA ALA A 172 -13.39 16.45 -12.98
C ALA A 172 -12.89 17.75 -13.65
N THR A 173 -13.71 18.80 -13.64
CA THR A 173 -13.34 20.13 -14.15
C THR A 173 -12.94 21.12 -13.05
N SER A 174 -13.04 20.72 -11.77
CA SER A 174 -12.70 21.56 -10.62
C SER A 174 -11.19 21.76 -10.43
N GLY A 175 -10.83 22.85 -9.75
CA GLY A 175 -9.46 23.10 -9.28
C GLY A 175 -8.95 22.04 -8.29
N THR A 176 -9.85 21.41 -7.54
CA THR A 176 -9.53 20.29 -6.63
C THR A 176 -9.04 19.08 -7.42
N PHE A 177 -9.74 18.69 -8.48
CA PHE A 177 -9.31 17.59 -9.34
C PHE A 177 -8.00 17.91 -10.05
N LEU A 178 -7.81 19.13 -10.56
CA LEU A 178 -6.55 19.51 -11.18
C LEU A 178 -5.36 19.39 -10.21
N ALA A 179 -5.55 19.83 -8.95
CA ALA A 179 -4.53 19.68 -7.92
C ALA A 179 -4.26 18.20 -7.60
N LEU A 180 -5.31 17.38 -7.48
CA LEU A 180 -5.16 15.93 -7.30
C LEU A 180 -4.47 15.26 -8.48
N LEU A 181 -4.76 15.69 -9.71
CA LEU A 181 -4.12 15.14 -10.89
C LEU A 181 -2.62 15.47 -10.88
N LEU A 182 -2.26 16.73 -10.63
CA LEU A 182 -0.87 17.17 -10.65
C LEU A 182 -0.05 16.53 -9.52
N PHE A 183 -0.48 16.71 -8.27
CA PHE A 183 0.26 16.20 -7.12
C PHE A 183 0.09 14.69 -6.94
N GLY A 184 -1.11 14.17 -7.24
CA GLY A 184 -1.35 12.74 -7.25
C GLY A 184 -0.53 12.02 -8.32
N ALA A 185 -0.34 12.58 -9.51
CA ALA A 185 0.55 12.01 -10.52
C ALA A 185 2.01 11.96 -10.02
N ALA A 186 2.48 12.99 -9.31
CA ALA A 186 3.81 12.97 -8.70
C ALA A 186 3.92 11.89 -7.62
N VAL A 187 2.97 11.84 -6.67
CA VAL A 187 2.96 10.85 -5.57
C VAL A 187 2.82 9.43 -6.10
N ILE A 188 1.80 9.16 -6.90
CA ILE A 188 1.50 7.84 -7.47
C ILE A 188 2.59 7.43 -8.45
N GLY A 189 3.10 8.35 -9.26
CA GLY A 189 4.20 8.07 -10.19
C GLY A 189 5.44 7.60 -9.46
N VAL A 190 5.89 8.33 -8.43
CA VAL A 190 7.04 7.92 -7.61
C VAL A 190 6.77 6.61 -6.88
N MET A 191 5.58 6.47 -6.30
CA MET A 191 5.14 5.23 -5.63
C MET A 191 5.25 4.01 -6.55
N LEU A 192 4.64 4.07 -7.74
CA LEU A 192 4.65 2.98 -8.71
C LEU A 192 6.05 2.70 -9.24
N MET A 193 6.85 3.74 -9.51
CA MET A 193 8.25 3.57 -9.92
C MET A 193 9.07 2.85 -8.84
N THR A 194 8.89 3.21 -7.57
CA THR A 194 9.56 2.54 -6.45
C THR A 194 9.09 1.09 -6.30
N GLU A 195 7.79 0.83 -6.33
CA GLU A 195 7.23 -0.52 -6.21
C GLU A 195 7.71 -1.44 -7.33
N ILE A 196 7.56 -0.99 -8.59
CA ILE A 196 7.97 -1.75 -9.76
C ILE A 196 9.48 -1.96 -9.75
N GLY A 197 10.25 -0.91 -9.45
CA GLY A 197 11.71 -0.96 -9.38
C GLY A 197 12.20 -1.99 -8.37
N TRP A 198 11.68 -1.97 -7.14
CA TRP A 198 12.07 -2.91 -6.10
C TRP A 198 11.59 -4.33 -6.39
N LEU A 199 10.39 -4.50 -6.95
CA LEU A 199 9.91 -5.81 -7.37
C LEU A 199 10.78 -6.42 -8.48
N MET A 200 11.16 -5.60 -9.47
CA MET A 200 12.03 -6.01 -10.58
C MET A 200 13.45 -6.35 -10.10
N GLU A 201 14.02 -5.54 -9.21
CA GLU A 201 15.31 -5.82 -8.57
C GLU A 201 15.25 -7.14 -7.81
N GLY A 202 14.15 -7.41 -7.10
CA GLY A 202 13.94 -8.67 -6.39
C GLY A 202 13.96 -9.88 -7.33
N TRP A 203 13.37 -9.78 -8.52
CA TRP A 203 13.41 -10.84 -9.55
C TRP A 203 14.79 -10.99 -10.22
N SER A 204 15.64 -9.98 -10.14
CA SER A 204 17.00 -10.05 -10.70
C SER A 204 18.01 -10.75 -9.79
N LEU A 205 17.62 -11.08 -8.55
CA LEU A 205 18.47 -11.83 -7.62
C LEU A 205 18.66 -13.30 -8.08
N PRO A 206 19.83 -13.92 -7.82
CA PRO A 206 20.13 -15.28 -8.27
C PRO A 206 19.11 -16.32 -7.74
N GLY A 207 18.45 -17.06 -8.65
CA GLY A 207 17.41 -18.04 -8.29
C GLY A 207 16.01 -17.45 -8.01
N ALA A 208 15.84 -16.13 -8.12
CA ALA A 208 14.54 -15.47 -7.87
C ALA A 208 13.58 -15.50 -9.07
N ASP A 209 14.09 -15.60 -10.30
CA ASP A 209 13.26 -15.59 -11.51
C ASP A 209 12.47 -16.91 -11.68
N GLU A 210 12.93 -18.00 -11.07
CA GLU A 210 12.31 -19.34 -11.13
C GLU A 210 10.95 -19.41 -10.40
N ASP A 211 10.76 -18.57 -9.37
CA ASP A 211 9.48 -18.46 -8.65
C ASP A 211 8.38 -17.82 -9.50
N ARG A 212 8.74 -17.03 -10.53
CA ARG A 212 7.79 -16.31 -11.37
C ARG A 212 7.35 -17.18 -12.54
N LYS A 213 6.04 -17.32 -12.72
CA LYS A 213 5.45 -18.20 -13.76
C LYS A 213 4.98 -17.47 -15.01
N VAL A 214 5.09 -16.15 -15.03
CA VAL A 214 4.60 -15.29 -16.12
C VAL A 214 5.65 -14.24 -16.51
N PRO A 215 5.53 -13.59 -17.68
CA PRO A 215 6.42 -12.48 -18.06
C PRO A 215 6.36 -11.31 -17.07
N ARG A 216 7.47 -10.55 -16.94
CA ARG A 216 7.61 -9.44 -15.96
C ARG A 216 6.46 -8.45 -16.00
N LEU A 217 6.11 -7.98 -17.19
CA LEU A 217 5.04 -6.99 -17.37
C LEU A 217 3.69 -7.53 -16.89
N LEU A 218 3.39 -8.79 -17.21
CA LEU A 218 2.16 -9.43 -16.76
C LEU A 218 2.16 -9.66 -15.25
N ALA A 219 3.31 -10.05 -14.65
CA ALA A 219 3.42 -10.17 -13.20
C ALA A 219 3.19 -8.84 -12.49
N VAL A 220 3.73 -7.72 -13.02
CA VAL A 220 3.46 -6.37 -12.49
C VAL A 220 1.97 -6.04 -12.61
N ALA A 221 1.35 -6.30 -13.77
CA ALA A 221 -0.07 -6.05 -13.95
C ALA A 221 -0.96 -6.87 -13.00
N VAL A 222 -0.64 -8.16 -12.80
CA VAL A 222 -1.34 -9.04 -11.85
C VAL A 222 -1.12 -8.57 -10.41
N ALA A 223 0.09 -8.15 -10.06
CA ALA A 223 0.40 -7.60 -8.74
C ALA A 223 -0.39 -6.32 -8.48
N ALA A 224 -0.40 -5.38 -9.45
CA ALA A 224 -1.17 -4.15 -9.35
C ALA A 224 -2.68 -4.43 -9.25
N ALA A 225 -3.23 -5.33 -10.08
CA ALA A 225 -4.62 -5.73 -9.99
C ALA A 225 -4.96 -6.37 -8.63
N GLY A 226 -4.04 -7.16 -8.08
CA GLY A 226 -4.19 -7.78 -6.76
C GLY A 226 -4.06 -6.80 -5.60
N VAL A 227 -3.18 -5.80 -5.68
CA VAL A 227 -2.93 -4.83 -4.60
C VAL A 227 -3.93 -3.68 -4.63
N TYR A 228 -4.37 -3.24 -5.80
CA TYR A 228 -5.26 -2.09 -5.96
C TYR A 228 -6.69 -2.50 -6.35
N GLY A 229 -6.83 -3.39 -7.34
CA GLY A 229 -8.14 -3.78 -7.87
C GLY A 229 -8.96 -4.64 -6.90
N LEU A 230 -8.34 -5.65 -6.30
CA LEU A 230 -9.00 -6.53 -5.33
C LEU A 230 -9.58 -5.77 -4.11
N PRO A 231 -8.82 -4.91 -3.40
CA PRO A 231 -9.39 -4.15 -2.29
C PRO A 231 -10.43 -3.12 -2.73
N PHE A 232 -10.29 -2.51 -3.92
CA PHE A 232 -11.31 -1.63 -4.47
C PHE A 232 -12.64 -2.36 -4.69
N ALA A 233 -12.60 -3.51 -5.39
CA ALA A 233 -13.77 -4.35 -5.61
C ALA A 233 -14.36 -4.85 -4.28
N GLY A 234 -13.49 -5.23 -3.34
CA GLY A 234 -13.89 -5.63 -1.99
C GLY A 234 -14.64 -4.51 -1.26
N ALA A 235 -14.09 -3.30 -1.24
CA ALA A 235 -14.70 -2.13 -0.59
C ALA A 235 -16.04 -1.75 -1.23
N PHE A 236 -16.12 -1.81 -2.57
CA PHE A 236 -17.37 -1.59 -3.29
C PHE A 236 -18.43 -2.64 -2.91
N CYS A 237 -18.08 -3.93 -2.96
CA CYS A 237 -18.98 -5.02 -2.56
C CYS A 237 -19.44 -4.89 -1.11
N ALA A 238 -18.52 -4.55 -0.18
CA ALA A 238 -18.86 -4.30 1.21
C ALA A 238 -19.86 -3.15 1.35
N SER A 239 -19.62 -2.03 0.66
CA SER A 239 -20.51 -0.87 0.68
C SER A 239 -21.91 -1.21 0.15
N VAL A 240 -21.99 -1.96 -0.97
CA VAL A 240 -23.25 -2.42 -1.55
C VAL A 240 -24.01 -3.33 -0.57
N LEU A 241 -23.32 -4.32 0.02
CA LEU A 241 -23.94 -5.23 0.99
C LEU A 241 -24.48 -4.47 2.22
N VAL A 242 -23.71 -3.56 2.77
CA VAL A 242 -24.15 -2.72 3.90
C VAL A 242 -25.39 -1.90 3.54
N ARG A 243 -25.46 -1.36 2.33
CA ARG A 243 -26.63 -0.59 1.86
C ARG A 243 -27.86 -1.46 1.61
N LEU A 244 -27.68 -2.71 1.17
CA LEU A 244 -28.80 -3.61 0.84
C LEU A 244 -29.40 -4.30 2.06
N VAL A 245 -28.58 -4.79 2.98
CA VAL A 245 -29.04 -5.61 4.13
C VAL A 245 -28.77 -4.96 5.50
N GLY A 246 -28.23 -3.73 5.51
CA GLY A 246 -27.85 -3.00 6.72
C GLY A 246 -26.46 -3.40 7.24
N GLY A 247 -25.83 -2.51 8.01
CA GLY A 247 -24.45 -2.70 8.49
C GLY A 247 -24.24 -3.93 9.38
N TRP A 248 -25.24 -4.28 10.19
CA TRP A 248 -25.16 -5.39 11.13
C TRP A 248 -25.14 -6.77 10.46
N LEU A 249 -25.73 -6.92 9.26
CA LEU A 249 -25.65 -8.15 8.45
C LEU A 249 -24.63 -8.05 7.31
N GLY A 250 -24.56 -6.88 6.66
CA GLY A 250 -23.76 -6.67 5.45
C GLY A 250 -22.27 -6.84 5.70
N LEU A 251 -21.75 -6.30 6.81
CA LEU A 251 -20.33 -6.44 7.17
C LEU A 251 -19.95 -7.88 7.54
N PRO A 252 -20.68 -8.60 8.44
CA PRO A 252 -20.38 -10.00 8.70
C PRO A 252 -20.49 -10.88 7.46
N LEU A 253 -21.51 -10.68 6.63
CA LEU A 253 -21.68 -11.43 5.39
C LEU A 253 -20.51 -11.20 4.44
N PHE A 254 -20.10 -9.94 4.25
CA PHE A 254 -18.91 -9.60 3.47
C PHE A 254 -17.65 -10.27 4.04
N ALA A 255 -17.45 -10.21 5.37
CA ALA A 255 -16.28 -10.79 6.02
C ALA A 255 -16.21 -12.32 5.83
N VAL A 256 -17.35 -13.03 5.89
CA VAL A 256 -17.42 -14.46 5.60
C VAL A 256 -17.04 -14.75 4.16
N VAL A 257 -17.63 -14.03 3.19
CA VAL A 257 -17.33 -14.21 1.76
C VAL A 257 -15.87 -13.89 1.46
N ALA A 258 -15.35 -12.76 1.97
CA ALA A 258 -13.96 -12.37 1.82
C ALA A 258 -13.01 -13.38 2.46
N GLY A 259 -13.34 -13.91 3.66
CA GLY A 259 -12.57 -14.96 4.32
C GLY A 259 -12.49 -16.24 3.48
N LEU A 260 -13.62 -16.69 2.93
CA LEU A 260 -13.67 -17.85 2.03
C LEU A 260 -12.86 -17.62 0.74
N VAL A 261 -12.92 -16.42 0.16
CA VAL A 261 -12.19 -16.09 -1.07
C VAL A 261 -10.70 -15.85 -0.84
N LEU A 262 -10.29 -15.26 0.29
CA LEU A 262 -8.88 -14.89 0.52
C LEU A 262 -8.12 -16.00 1.25
N LEU A 263 -8.71 -16.64 2.25
CA LEU A 263 -7.98 -17.54 3.14
C LEU A 263 -7.97 -18.98 2.64
N HIS A 264 -8.94 -19.38 1.80
CA HIS A 264 -9.02 -20.75 1.31
C HIS A 264 -7.78 -21.14 0.48
N GLY A 265 -7.21 -22.32 0.75
CA GLY A 265 -5.93 -22.75 0.18
C GLY A 265 -5.90 -22.86 -1.34
N ARG A 266 -7.07 -23.04 -1.98
CA ARG A 266 -7.25 -23.10 -3.43
C ARG A 266 -7.89 -21.85 -4.03
N SER A 267 -7.83 -20.73 -3.32
CA SER A 267 -8.47 -19.52 -3.82
C SER A 267 -7.81 -19.01 -5.10
N PRO A 268 -8.59 -18.38 -6.01
CA PRO A 268 -8.04 -17.72 -7.18
C PRO A 268 -7.03 -16.63 -6.80
N VAL A 269 -7.20 -15.98 -5.65
CA VAL A 269 -6.26 -14.96 -5.15
C VAL A 269 -4.91 -15.55 -4.78
N ARG A 270 -4.88 -16.71 -4.10
CA ARG A 270 -3.61 -17.42 -3.83
C ARG A 270 -2.96 -17.92 -5.11
N TRP A 271 -3.75 -18.35 -6.08
CA TRP A 271 -3.25 -18.76 -7.39
C TRP A 271 -2.59 -17.58 -8.12
N LEU A 272 -3.27 -16.43 -8.22
CA LEU A 272 -2.73 -15.20 -8.82
C LEU A 272 -1.46 -14.73 -8.10
N TYR A 273 -1.44 -14.76 -6.77
CA TYR A 273 -0.24 -14.45 -5.97
C TYR A 273 0.95 -15.35 -6.35
N GLY A 274 0.69 -16.65 -6.54
CA GLY A 274 1.70 -17.62 -6.97
C GLY A 274 2.23 -17.41 -8.40
N LEU A 275 1.53 -16.66 -9.25
CA LEU A 275 2.02 -16.33 -10.60
C LEU A 275 3.08 -15.23 -10.58
N VAL A 276 2.92 -14.25 -9.70
CA VAL A 276 3.81 -13.08 -9.58
C VAL A 276 5.19 -13.49 -9.05
N GLY A 277 5.28 -14.62 -8.36
CA GLY A 277 6.52 -15.09 -7.75
C GLY A 277 6.96 -14.13 -6.64
N VAL A 278 6.06 -13.78 -5.72
CA VAL A 278 6.41 -13.10 -4.47
C VAL A 278 6.80 -14.19 -3.45
N PRO A 279 7.85 -13.99 -2.63
CA PRO A 279 8.37 -15.05 -1.77
C PRO A 279 7.32 -15.56 -0.77
N GLY A 280 6.87 -16.80 -0.97
CA GLY A 280 5.90 -17.48 -0.11
C GLY A 280 6.52 -18.23 1.09
N ARG A 281 7.85 -18.27 1.17
CA ARG A 281 8.68 -18.87 2.23
C ARG A 281 9.98 -18.06 2.37
N HIS A 282 10.84 -18.42 3.33
CA HIS A 282 12.22 -17.93 3.32
C HIS A 282 12.87 -18.30 1.99
N TRP A 283 13.15 -17.30 1.16
CA TRP A 283 13.82 -17.50 -0.11
C TRP A 283 15.28 -17.86 0.16
N ARG A 284 15.74 -19.01 -0.34
CA ARG A 284 17.16 -19.39 -0.28
C ARG A 284 17.80 -18.92 -1.57
N ALA A 285 18.60 -17.87 -1.48
CA ALA A 285 19.55 -17.57 -2.54
C ALA A 285 20.51 -18.76 -2.68
N ASP A 286 20.91 -19.12 -3.90
CA ASP A 286 22.01 -20.06 -4.17
C ASP A 286 23.40 -19.48 -3.78
N LEU A 287 23.44 -18.55 -2.82
CA LEU A 287 24.69 -18.05 -2.23
C LEU A 287 25.50 -19.19 -1.60
N ASP A 288 24.83 -20.27 -1.16
CA ASP A 288 25.49 -21.47 -0.63
C ASP A 288 26.19 -22.29 -1.72
N GLU A 289 25.77 -22.21 -2.99
CA GLU A 289 26.44 -22.90 -4.11
C GLU A 289 27.60 -22.06 -4.67
N ALA A 290 27.43 -20.75 -4.76
CA ALA A 290 28.49 -19.83 -5.18
C ALA A 290 29.70 -19.84 -4.21
N GLY A 291 29.45 -20.01 -2.90
CA GLY A 291 30.52 -20.16 -1.90
C GLY A 291 31.25 -21.50 -1.98
N ARG A 292 30.56 -22.59 -2.33
CA ARG A 292 31.17 -23.93 -2.47
C ARG A 292 32.07 -24.06 -3.69
N GLY A 293 31.81 -23.30 -4.76
CA GLY A 293 32.67 -23.30 -5.95
C GLY A 293 34.02 -22.61 -5.78
N GLN A 294 34.18 -21.78 -4.73
CA GLN A 294 35.41 -21.02 -4.50
C GLN A 294 36.35 -21.66 -3.47
N GLU A 295 35.86 -22.58 -2.64
CA GLU A 295 36.68 -23.31 -1.65
C GLU A 295 37.43 -24.53 -2.23
N SER A 296 37.08 -25.02 -3.43
CA SER A 296 37.73 -26.20 -4.03
C SER A 296 39.02 -25.91 -4.82
N GLY A 297 39.52 -24.68 -4.81
CA GLY A 297 40.66 -24.24 -5.63
C GLY A 297 41.98 -24.00 -4.89
N VAL A 298 42.04 -24.15 -3.57
CA VAL A 298 43.28 -23.98 -2.78
C VAL A 298 43.77 -25.35 -2.33
N THR A 299 44.19 -26.16 -3.29
CA THR A 299 45.06 -27.31 -3.02
C THR A 299 46.43 -26.76 -2.62
N THR A 300 46.75 -26.97 -1.36
CA THR A 300 48.08 -26.79 -0.75
C THR A 300 49.11 -27.63 -1.49
N ASP A 301 49.79 -27.03 -2.47
CA ASP A 301 51.06 -27.52 -2.99
C ASP A 301 52.19 -26.73 -2.32
N ARG A 302 52.55 -27.15 -1.11
CA ARG A 302 53.87 -26.88 -0.52
C ARG A 302 54.30 -28.10 0.30
N SER A 303 54.96 -29.03 -0.38
CA SER A 303 55.80 -30.06 0.21
C SER A 303 57.28 -29.68 0.11
N ALA A 304 58.01 -30.00 1.19
CA ALA A 304 59.46 -30.11 1.37
C ALA A 304 60.29 -28.81 1.45
#